data_AF-A0A7J4RJ78-F1
#
_entry.id   AF-A0A7J4RJ78-F1
#
_cell.length_a   1.000
_cell.length_b   1.000
_cell.length_c   1.000
_cell.angle_alpha   90.00
_cell.angle_beta   90.00
_cell.angle_gamma   90.00
#
_symmetry.space_group_name_H-M   'P 1'
#
loop_
_entity.id
_entity.type
_entity.pdbx_description
1 polymer ?
#
loop_
_entity_poly.entity_id
_entity_poly.type
_entity_poly.pdbx_seq_one_letter_code
_entity_poly.pdbx_strand_id
1 'polypeptide(L)'
;MEGSGTLMDRPIVRGENHSSLPERLVILFVLLGVLASYDEINEFVQSTSGVASEILTIFLLIIMVPLLSDWLFRVISSITGMK
;
A
#
# COMPACT_ATOMS: atom_id res chain seq x y z
N MET A 1 0.36 -26.71 -6.72
CA MET A 1 0.75 -25.50 -7.46
C MET A 1 0.70 -24.35 -6.47
N GLU A 2 1.86 -24.03 -5.91
CA GLU A 2 2.06 -23.06 -4.84
C GLU A 2 2.04 -21.65 -5.42
N GLY A 3 0.96 -20.91 -5.17
CA GLY A 3 0.89 -19.48 -5.41
C GLY A 3 1.18 -18.75 -4.12
N SER A 4 2.42 -18.28 -3.95
CA SER A 4 2.81 -17.30 -2.93
C SER A 4 1.84 -16.12 -2.93
N GLY A 5 1.16 -15.90 -1.81
CA GLY A 5 0.11 -14.90 -1.64
C GLY A 5 0.66 -13.48 -1.47
N THR A 6 1.30 -12.94 -2.50
CA THR A 6 1.75 -11.53 -2.49
C THR A 6 1.11 -10.74 -3.63
N LEU A 7 0.96 -9.41 -3.46
CA LEU A 7 0.46 -8.51 -4.50
C LEU A 7 1.44 -8.41 -5.70
N MET A 8 2.72 -8.68 -5.47
CA MET A 8 3.82 -8.54 -6.45
C MET A 8 4.23 -9.85 -7.15
N ASP A 9 3.96 -11.03 -6.56
CA ASP A 9 4.27 -12.34 -7.20
C ASP A 9 3.23 -12.76 -8.25
N ARG A 10 2.11 -12.04 -8.36
CA ARG A 10 1.00 -12.48 -9.21
C ARG A 10 1.24 -12.06 -10.66
N PRO A 11 1.30 -13.00 -11.62
CA PRO A 11 1.45 -12.66 -13.02
C PRO A 11 0.25 -11.84 -13.50
N ILE A 12 0.53 -10.65 -14.06
CA ILE A 12 -0.43 -9.63 -14.51
C ILE A 12 -1.46 -10.18 -15.53
N VAL A 13 -1.19 -11.34 -16.14
CA VAL A 13 -1.95 -11.92 -17.26
C VAL A 13 -3.18 -12.73 -16.83
N ARG A 14 -3.37 -13.05 -15.53
CA ARG A 14 -4.48 -13.89 -15.08
C ARG A 14 -5.68 -13.04 -14.63
N GLY A 15 -6.46 -12.58 -15.60
CA GLY A 15 -7.70 -11.79 -15.42
C GLY A 15 -8.86 -12.48 -14.69
N GLU A 16 -8.62 -13.51 -13.88
CA GLU A 16 -9.64 -14.22 -13.10
C GLU A 16 -9.48 -14.07 -11.59
N ASN A 17 -8.39 -13.48 -11.08
CA ASN A 17 -8.18 -13.31 -9.65
C ASN A 17 -8.51 -11.89 -9.19
N HIS A 18 -9.78 -11.71 -8.81
CA HIS A 18 -10.18 -10.61 -7.96
C HIS A 18 -9.31 -10.58 -6.68
N SER A 19 -8.69 -9.42 -6.38
CA SER A 19 -8.10 -9.12 -5.06
C SER A 19 -9.04 -9.62 -3.96
N SER A 20 -8.50 -10.35 -2.97
CA SER A 20 -9.31 -10.94 -1.91
C SER A 20 -9.99 -9.84 -1.08
N LEU A 21 -11.18 -10.07 -0.52
CA LEU A 21 -11.87 -9.06 0.32
C LEU A 21 -10.96 -8.45 1.41
N PRO A 22 -10.14 -9.25 2.13
CA PRO A 22 -9.20 -8.70 3.13
C PRO A 22 -8.13 -7.79 2.50
N GLU A 23 -7.57 -8.17 1.36
CA GLU A 23 -6.58 -7.39 0.61
C GLU A 23 -7.16 -6.05 0.15
N ARG A 24 -8.41 -6.04 -0.34
CA ARG A 24 -9.13 -4.80 -0.70
C ARG A 24 -9.34 -3.90 0.50
N LEU A 25 -9.71 -4.46 1.65
CA LEU A 25 -9.93 -3.69 2.87
C LEU A 25 -8.62 -3.05 3.35
N VAL A 26 -7.51 -3.79 3.35
CA VAL A 26 -6.19 -3.24 3.72
C VAL A 26 -5.82 -2.06 2.83
N ILE A 27 -5.94 -2.21 1.51
CA ILE A 27 -5.66 -1.12 0.57
C ILE A 27 -6.56 0.09 0.84
N LEU A 28 -7.86 -0.14 1.07
CA LEU A 28 -8.81 0.93 1.37
C LEU A 28 -8.45 1.66 2.67
N PHE A 29 -8.11 0.93 3.74
CA PHE A 29 -7.71 1.52 5.01
C PHE A 29 -6.40 2.31 4.90
N VAL A 30 -5.41 1.80 4.17
CA VAL A 30 -4.16 2.53 3.93
C VAL A 30 -4.43 3.80 3.13
N LEU A 31 -5.25 3.74 2.08
CA LEU A 31 -5.62 4.92 1.29
C LEU A 31 -6.35 5.97 2.14
N LEU A 32 -7.34 5.56 2.94
CA LEU A 32 -8.07 6.47 3.82
C LEU A 32 -7.16 7.09 4.88
N GLY A 33 -6.25 6.31 5.47
CA GLY A 33 -5.28 6.82 6.44
C GLY A 33 -4.32 7.85 5.83
N VAL A 34 -3.83 7.58 4.61
CA VAL A 34 -2.96 8.49 3.86
C VAL A 34 -3.68 9.78 3.51
N LEU A 35 -4.94 9.71 3.06
CA LEU A 35 -5.74 10.89 2.76
C LEU A 35 -6.03 11.71 4.01
N ALA A 36 -6.37 11.05 5.13
CA ALA A 36 -6.67 11.73 6.39
C ALA A 36 -5.43 12.42 6.99
N SER A 37 -4.24 11.89 6.72
CA SER A 37 -2.96 12.39 7.27
C SER A 37 -2.12 13.11 6.21
N TYR A 38 -2.70 13.49 5.06
CA TYR A 38 -1.95 14.01 3.93
C TYR A 38 -1.16 15.27 4.29
N ASP A 39 -1.77 16.20 5.02
CA ASP A 39 -1.13 17.47 5.39
C ASP A 39 0.09 17.24 6.28
N GLU A 40 -0.02 16.32 7.25
CA GLU A 40 1.08 15.93 8.14
C GLU A 40 2.21 15.24 7.37
N ILE A 41 1.86 14.35 6.43
CA ILE A 41 2.83 13.67 5.55
C ILE A 41 3.54 14.71 4.67
N ASN A 42 2.80 15.66 4.13
CA ASN A 42 3.36 16.71 3.28
C ASN A 42 4.31 17.60 4.08
N GLU A 43 3.95 18.03 5.29
CA GLU A 43 4.82 18.79 6.18
C GLU A 43 6.10 18.01 6.54
N PHE A 44 5.97 16.71 6.80
CA PHE A 44 7.12 15.84 7.05
C PHE A 44 8.05 15.73 5.82
N VAL A 45 7.49 15.56 4.63
CA VAL A 45 8.28 15.50 3.39
C VAL A 45 8.97 16.83 3.13
N GLN A 46 8.29 17.96 3.34
CA GLN A 46 8.88 19.28 3.15
C GLN A 46 10.01 19.57 4.15
N SER A 47 9.81 19.26 5.42
CA SER A 47 10.84 19.42 6.46
C SER A 47 12.06 18.53 6.23
N THR A 48 11.86 17.32 5.70
CA THR A 48 12.95 16.37 5.44
C THR A 48 13.70 16.67 4.14
N SER A 49 12.97 17.02 3.07
CA SER A 49 13.57 17.28 1.75
C SER A 49 14.09 18.70 1.59
N GLY A 50 13.64 19.64 2.43
CA GLY A 50 13.90 21.08 2.27
C GLY A 50 13.19 21.69 1.06
N VAL A 51 12.30 20.94 0.39
CA VAL A 51 11.59 21.38 -0.82
C VAL A 51 10.08 21.37 -0.53
N ALA A 52 9.47 22.55 -0.60
CA ALA A 52 8.01 22.68 -0.56
C ALA A 52 7.40 22.18 -1.88
N SER A 53 7.12 20.87 -1.98
CA SER A 53 6.54 20.27 -3.18
C SER A 53 5.52 19.19 -2.85
N GLU A 54 4.25 19.51 -3.07
CA GLU A 54 3.14 18.54 -3.03
C GLU A 54 3.32 17.43 -4.07
N ILE A 55 3.89 17.77 -5.24
CA ILE A 55 4.17 16.82 -6.31
C ILE A 55 5.13 15.73 -5.82
N LEU A 56 6.19 16.12 -5.09
CA LEU A 56 7.14 15.16 -4.50
C LEU A 56 6.44 14.22 -3.51
N THR A 57 5.59 14.78 -2.63
CA THR A 57 4.78 14.01 -1.68
C THR A 57 3.90 12.98 -2.40
N ILE A 58 3.21 13.40 -3.45
CA ILE A 58 2.36 12.51 -4.26
C ILE A 58 3.18 11.38 -4.92
N PHE A 59 4.34 11.70 -5.51
CA PHE A 59 5.22 10.68 -6.10
C PHE A 59 5.68 9.64 -5.08
N LEU A 60 6.06 10.09 -3.88
CA LEU A 60 6.44 9.19 -2.80
C LEU A 60 5.27 8.31 -2.35
N LEU A 61 4.07 8.86 -2.24
CA LEU A 61 2.87 8.12 -1.86
C LEU A 61 2.50 7.05 -2.89
N ILE A 62 2.64 7.32 -4.19
CA ILE A 62 2.40 6.33 -5.26
C ILE A 62 3.26 5.08 -5.08
N ILE A 63 4.50 5.24 -4.58
CA ILE A 63 5.43 4.13 -4.36
C ILE A 63 5.19 3.49 -2.98
N MET A 64 5.00 4.31 -1.94
CA MET A 64 4.91 3.85 -0.55
C MET A 64 3.58 3.16 -0.24
N VAL A 65 2.46 3.62 -0.79
CA VAL A 65 1.14 3.04 -0.50
C VAL A 65 1.03 1.57 -0.92
N PRO A 66 1.43 1.17 -2.13
CA PRO A 66 1.45 -0.25 -2.51
C PRO A 66 2.37 -1.09 -1.62
N LEU A 67 3.55 -0.58 -1.28
CA LEU A 67 4.52 -1.29 -0.44
C LEU A 67 4.00 -1.50 0.99
N LEU A 68 3.44 -0.44 1.60
CA LEU A 68 2.87 -0.50 2.93
C LEU A 68 1.64 -1.44 2.97
N SER A 69 0.81 -1.39 1.93
CA SER A 69 -0.36 -2.26 1.81
C SER A 69 0.04 -3.73 1.68
N ASP A 70 1.04 -4.06 0.86
CA ASP A 70 1.56 -5.43 0.74
C ASP A 70 2.21 -5.91 2.05
N TRP A 71 2.99 -5.06 2.71
CA TRP A 71 3.59 -5.39 4.00
C TRP A 71 2.52 -5.67 5.07
N LEU A 72 1.52 -4.79 5.21
CA LEU A 72 0.42 -4.98 6.15
C LEU A 72 -0.38 -6.25 5.84
N PHE A 73 -0.65 -6.51 4.56
CA PHE A 73 -1.35 -7.72 4.16
C PHE A 73 -0.56 -8.98 4.55
N ARG A 74 0.76 -9.01 4.31
CA ARG A 74 1.63 -10.13 4.72
C ARG A 74 1.64 -10.31 6.25
N VAL A 75 1.72 -9.23 7.01
CA VAL A 75 1.70 -9.27 8.47
C VAL A 75 0.36 -9.83 8.98
N ILE A 76 -0.76 -9.33 8.44
CA ILE A 76 -2.10 -9.80 8.81
C ILE A 76 -2.25 -11.28 8.46
N SER A 77 -1.90 -11.67 7.22
CA SER A 77 -1.89 -13.06 6.73
C SER A 77 -1.07 -13.98 7.63
N SER A 78 0.12 -13.54 8.06
CA SER A 78 0.98 -14.30 8.95
C SER A 78 0.38 -14.49 10.34
N ILE A 79 -0.36 -13.50 10.87
CA ILE A 79 -0.95 -13.56 12.22
C ILE A 79 -2.24 -14.37 12.22
N THR A 80 -3.08 -14.19 11.21
CA THR A 80 -4.40 -14.86 11.14
C THR A 80 -4.34 -16.25 10.51
N GLY A 81 -3.18 -16.65 9.97
CA GLY A 81 -3.02 -17.91 9.23
C GLY A 81 -3.80 -17.93 7.91
N MET A 82 -4.32 -16.78 7.47
CA MET A 82 -5.01 -16.62 6.20
C MET A 82 -3.97 -16.62 5.08
N LYS A 83 -4.06 -17.58 4.15
CA LYS A 83 -3.21 -17.65 2.95
C LYS A 83 -3.83 -16.90 1.77
#